data_AF-A0A953K0G4-F1
#
_entry.id   AF-A0A953K0G4-F1
#
_cell.length_a   1.000
_cell.length_b   1.000
_cell.length_c   1.000
_cell.angle_alpha   90.00
_cell.angle_beta   90.00
_cell.angle_gamma   90.00
#
_symmetry.space_group_name_H-M   'P 1'
#
loop_
_entity.id
_entity.type
_entity.pdbx_description
1 polymer ?
#
loop_
_entity_poly.entity_id
_entity_poly.type
_entity_poly.pdbx_seq_one_letter_code
_entity_poly.pdbx_strand_id
1 'polypeptide(L)'
;MDKFDKPLYGMIAGLLLPFLGYAAGKQVIYSYGPWSKYWGYFLQGGEYQNQIFTFCMLPTLFLFYFVFFHWKLERASKGLVAVSLVEVAAFMAFKFLR
;
A
#
# COMPACT_ATOMS: atom_id res chain seq x y z
N MET A 1 11.80 15.91 16.83
CA MET A 1 11.14 14.98 15.88
C MET A 1 11.12 15.55 14.45
N ASP A 2 11.39 16.84 14.28
CA ASP A 2 11.43 17.58 13.01
C ASP A 2 12.35 17.00 11.93
N LYS A 3 13.37 16.22 12.31
CA LYS A 3 14.26 15.58 11.34
C LYS A 3 13.50 14.60 10.43
N PHE A 4 12.48 13.92 10.96
CA PHE A 4 11.66 12.96 10.24
C PHE A 4 10.36 13.55 9.69
N ASP A 5 9.97 14.76 10.13
CA ASP A 5 8.78 15.46 9.63
C ASP A 5 9.04 16.16 8.29
N LYS A 6 9.45 15.36 7.29
CA LYS A 6 9.60 15.82 5.91
C LYS A 6 8.60 15.07 5.04
N PRO A 7 7.91 15.77 4.11
CA PRO A 7 7.00 15.11 3.17
C PRO A 7 7.65 13.96 2.42
N LEU A 8 8.93 14.12 2.06
CA LEU A 8 9.72 13.11 1.36
C LEU A 8 9.76 11.76 2.08
N TYR A 9 9.90 11.74 3.42
CA TYR A 9 9.93 10.48 4.16
C TYR A 9 8.57 9.79 4.13
N GLY A 10 7.48 10.55 4.22
CA GLY A 10 6.13 10.05 4.05
C GLY A 10 5.91 9.47 2.65
N MET A 11 6.38 10.17 1.61
CA MET A 11 6.25 9.71 0.23
C MET A 11 7.02 8.42 -0.03
N ILE A 12 8.27 8.35 0.42
CA ILE A 12 9.10 7.14 0.28
C ILE A 12 8.44 5.97 1.00
N ALA A 13 7.96 6.17 2.23
CA ALA A 13 7.27 5.12 2.96
C ALA A 13 5.97 4.70 2.26
N GLY A 14 5.19 5.66 1.76
CA GLY A 14 3.96 5.41 1.01
C GLY A 14 4.20 4.56 -0.22
N LEU A 15 5.28 4.80 -0.97
CA LEU A 15 5.63 4.02 -2.14
C LEU A 15 6.10 2.60 -1.80
N LEU A 16 6.84 2.42 -0.71
CA LEU A 16 7.47 1.13 -0.37
C LEU A 16 6.52 0.16 0.35
N LEU A 17 5.60 0.69 1.16
CA LEU A 17 4.71 -0.12 2.00
C LEU A 17 3.76 -1.05 1.23
N PRO A 18 3.16 -0.66 0.09
CA PRO A 18 2.33 -1.53 -0.72
C PRO A 18 3.07 -2.79 -1.18
N PHE A 19 4.36 -2.68 -1.51
CA PHE A 19 5.18 -3.84 -1.91
C PHE A 19 5.37 -4.82 -0.76
N LEU A 20 5.54 -4.32 0.46
CA LEU A 20 5.59 -5.17 1.66
C LEU A 20 4.24 -5.84 1.91
N GLY A 21 3.15 -5.10 1.74
CA GLY A 21 1.79 -5.62 1.82
C GLY A 21 1.52 -6.71 0.79
N TYR A 22 1.93 -6.50 -0.45
CA TYR A 22 1.83 -7.50 -1.53
C TYR A 22 2.62 -8.77 -1.19
N ALA A 23 3.85 -8.64 -0.69
CA ALA A 23 4.66 -9.78 -0.30
C ALA A 23 4.05 -10.57 0.88
N ALA A 24 3.50 -9.87 1.87
CA ALA A 24 2.76 -10.49 2.97
C ALA A 24 1.47 -11.17 2.47
N GLY A 25 0.73 -10.51 1.59
CA GLY A 25 -0.47 -11.05 0.95
C GLY A 25 -0.20 -12.35 0.19
N LYS A 26 0.97 -12.48 -0.47
CA LYS A 26 1.38 -13.74 -1.12
C LYS A 26 1.43 -14.89 -0.11
N GLN A 27 2.00 -14.66 1.06
CA GLN A 27 2.14 -15.70 2.08
C GLN A 27 0.79 -16.15 2.64
N VAL A 28 -0.19 -15.24 2.73
CA VAL A 28 -1.52 -15.53 3.27
C VAL A 28 -2.46 -16.10 2.21
N ILE A 29 -2.53 -15.49 1.03
CA ILE A 29 -3.49 -15.83 -0.02
C ILE A 29 -3.00 -17.00 -0.88
N TYR A 30 -1.69 -17.06 -1.18
CA TYR A 30 -1.12 -18.04 -2.11
C TYR A 30 0.30 -18.48 -1.72
N SER A 31 0.40 -19.14 -0.55
CA SER A 31 1.68 -19.45 0.10
C SER A 31 2.61 -20.33 -0.75
N TYR A 32 2.08 -21.41 -1.34
CA TYR A 32 2.90 -22.49 -1.93
C TYR A 32 3.16 -22.37 -3.43
N GLY A 33 2.57 -21.40 -4.12
CA GLY A 33 2.71 -21.32 -5.57
C GLY A 33 3.67 -20.22 -6.07
N PRO A 34 3.93 -20.21 -7.39
CA PRO A 34 4.86 -19.28 -8.00
C PRO A 34 4.28 -17.86 -8.04
N TRP A 35 5.16 -16.86 -7.95
CA TRP A 35 4.81 -15.43 -8.03
C TRP A 35 4.05 -15.07 -9.30
N SER A 36 4.32 -15.75 -10.42
CA SER A 36 3.61 -15.53 -11.69
C SER A 36 2.11 -15.82 -11.59
N LYS A 37 1.69 -16.86 -10.85
CA LYS A 37 0.27 -17.17 -10.62
C LYS A 37 -0.38 -16.19 -9.65
N TYR A 38 0.35 -15.75 -8.62
CA TYR A 38 -0.12 -14.72 -7.70
C TYR A 38 -0.33 -13.37 -8.42
N TRP A 39 0.58 -13.02 -9.33
CA TRP A 39 0.39 -11.90 -10.24
C TRP A 39 -0.82 -12.10 -11.15
N GLY A 40 -1.06 -13.33 -11.62
CA GLY A 40 -2.28 -13.70 -12.32
C GLY A 40 -3.56 -13.36 -11.54
N TYR A 41 -3.61 -13.65 -10.23
CA TYR A 41 -4.75 -13.30 -9.38
C TYR A 41 -4.93 -11.78 -9.19
N PHE A 42 -3.85 -11.02 -9.18
CA PHE A 42 -3.93 -9.57 -9.19
C PHE A 42 -4.53 -9.03 -10.51
N LEU A 43 -4.23 -9.69 -11.64
CA LEU A 43 -4.66 -9.28 -12.97
C LEU A 43 -6.06 -9.77 -13.38
N GLN A 44 -6.53 -10.91 -12.87
CA GLN A 44 -7.81 -11.53 -13.27
C GLN A 44 -9.06 -10.85 -12.66
N GLY A 45 -8.88 -9.94 -11.71
CA GLY A 45 -9.99 -9.28 -11.03
C GLY A 45 -10.69 -10.17 -10.00
N GLY A 46 -11.78 -9.68 -9.43
CA GLY A 46 -12.60 -10.43 -8.47
C GLY A 46 -12.11 -10.37 -7.02
N GLU A 47 -12.45 -11.40 -6.25
CA GLU A 47 -12.23 -11.42 -4.79
C GLU A 47 -10.75 -11.39 -4.40
N TYR A 48 -9.93 -12.21 -5.06
CA TYR A 48 -8.50 -12.25 -4.80
C TYR A 48 -7.82 -10.91 -5.07
N GLN A 49 -8.20 -10.21 -6.14
CA GLN A 49 -7.66 -8.87 -6.41
C GLN A 49 -7.98 -7.89 -5.27
N ASN A 50 -9.21 -7.90 -4.75
CA ASN A 50 -9.59 -7.05 -3.61
C ASN A 50 -8.83 -7.42 -2.33
N GLN A 51 -8.63 -8.72 -2.07
CA GLN A 51 -7.82 -9.17 -0.93
C GLN A 51 -6.36 -8.70 -1.07
N ILE A 52 -5.75 -8.89 -2.23
CA ILE A 52 -4.37 -8.44 -2.51
C ILE A 52 -4.25 -6.93 -2.31
N PHE A 53 -5.20 -6.15 -2.82
CA PHE A 53 -5.23 -4.70 -2.63
C PHE A 53 -5.36 -4.32 -1.15
N THR A 54 -6.22 -5.03 -0.40
CA THR A 54 -6.38 -4.82 1.04
C THR A 54 -5.06 -5.02 1.76
N PHE A 55 -4.33 -6.10 1.44
CA PHE A 55 -3.00 -6.36 1.99
C PHE A 55 -1.98 -5.29 1.62
N CYS A 56 -2.05 -4.68 0.43
CA CYS A 56 -1.19 -3.56 0.04
C CYS A 56 -1.52 -2.29 0.85
N MET A 57 -2.80 -2.04 1.15
CA MET A 57 -3.22 -0.83 1.87
C MET A 57 -2.97 -0.90 3.38
N LEU A 58 -3.03 -2.10 3.97
CA LEU A 58 -3.00 -2.29 5.41
C LEU A 58 -1.71 -1.74 6.08
N PRO A 59 -0.50 -2.00 5.55
CA PRO A 59 0.73 -1.41 6.09
C PRO A 59 0.75 0.11 5.99
N THR A 60 0.20 0.68 4.91
CA THR A 60 0.10 2.13 4.68
C THR A 60 -0.82 2.80 5.70
N LEU A 61 -1.99 2.21 5.96
CA LEU A 61 -2.92 2.67 7.01
C LEU A 61 -2.29 2.54 8.40
N PHE A 62 -1.58 1.45 8.66
CA PHE A 62 -0.88 1.22 9.91
C PHE A 62 0.20 2.29 10.14
N LEU A 63 1.07 2.55 9.16
CA LEU A 63 2.08 3.59 9.30
C LEU A 63 1.44 4.97 9.43
N PHE A 64 0.37 5.26 8.67
CA PHE A 64 -0.34 6.52 8.80
C PHE A 64 -0.83 6.76 10.22
N TYR A 65 -1.37 5.72 10.89
CA TYR A 65 -1.79 5.81 12.28
C TYR A 65 -0.65 6.29 13.19
N PHE A 66 0.53 5.67 13.10
CA PHE A 66 1.67 6.06 13.93
C PHE A 66 2.21 7.44 13.57
N VAL A 67 2.39 7.73 12.29
CA VAL A 67 2.96 8.99 11.82
C VAL A 67 2.06 10.17 12.17
N PHE A 68 0.75 10.03 12.02
CA PHE A 68 -0.20 11.12 12.26
C PHE A 68 -0.63 11.24 13.72
N PHE A 69 -1.13 10.16 14.34
CA PHE A 69 -1.70 10.23 15.69
C PHE A 69 -0.65 10.11 16.79
N HIS A 70 0.31 9.18 16.64
CA HIS A 70 1.26 8.88 17.71
C HIS A 70 2.45 9.84 17.70
N TRP A 71 3.09 10.03 16.55
CA TRP A 71 4.30 10.86 16.40
C TRP A 71 4.04 12.30 15.96
N LYS A 72 2.79 12.63 15.57
CA LYS A 72 2.37 13.98 15.16
C LYS A 72 3.25 14.60 14.06
N LEU A 73 3.70 13.78 13.11
CA LEU A 73 4.51 14.20 11.97
C LEU A 73 3.60 14.63 10.82
N GLU A 74 3.05 15.85 10.90
CA GLU A 74 2.02 16.35 9.97
C GLU A 74 2.49 16.49 8.53
N ARG A 75 3.76 16.82 8.29
CA ARG A 75 4.30 16.97 6.93
C ARG A 75 4.60 15.61 6.32
N ALA A 76 5.14 14.70 7.12
CA ALA A 76 5.34 13.32 6.68
C ALA A 76 4.00 12.62 6.41
N SER A 77 2.99 12.80 7.26
CA SER A 77 1.66 12.20 7.04
C SER A 77 1.01 12.72 5.75
N LYS A 78 1.14 14.02 5.44
CA LYS A 78 0.67 14.58 4.15
C LYS A 78 1.35 13.92 2.96
N GLY A 79 2.67 13.73 3.00
CA GLY A 79 3.41 13.04 1.94
C GLY A 79 2.97 11.58 1.76
N LEU A 80 2.77 10.88 2.88
CA LEU A 80 2.28 9.50 2.89
C LEU A 80 0.88 9.40 2.26
N VAL A 81 -0.06 10.24 2.69
CA VAL A 81 -1.44 10.26 2.18
C VAL A 81 -1.47 10.65 0.71
N ALA A 82 -0.67 11.63 0.28
CA ALA A 82 -0.61 12.05 -1.11
C ALA A 82 -0.26 10.90 -2.06
N VAL A 83 0.78 10.12 -1.72
CA VAL A 83 1.15 8.92 -2.48
C VAL A 83 0.06 7.86 -2.41
N SER A 84 -0.47 7.60 -1.21
CA SER A 84 -1.53 6.61 -1.02
C SER A 84 -2.75 6.89 -1.89
N LEU A 85 -3.15 8.17 -2.02
CA LEU A 85 -4.26 8.58 -2.88
C LEU A 85 -3.95 8.33 -4.36
N VAL A 86 -2.72 8.59 -4.80
CA VAL A 86 -2.29 8.30 -6.18
C VAL A 86 -2.32 6.81 -6.46
N GLU A 87 -1.87 5.98 -5.53
CA GLU A 87 -1.89 4.51 -5.66
C GLU A 87 -3.31 3.96 -5.70
N VAL A 88 -4.18 4.42 -4.80
CA VAL A 88 -5.60 4.06 -4.79
C VAL A 88 -6.26 4.48 -6.10
N ALA A 89 -6.02 5.71 -6.57
CA ALA A 89 -6.55 6.19 -7.84
C ALA A 89 -6.04 5.36 -9.03
N ALA A 90 -4.75 5.03 -9.06
CA ALA A 90 -4.15 4.19 -10.10
C ALA A 90 -4.73 2.78 -10.08
N PHE A 91 -4.93 2.18 -8.90
CA PHE A 91 -5.54 0.87 -8.75
C PHE A 91 -7.01 0.87 -9.18
N MET A 92 -7.78 1.89 -8.77
CA MET A 92 -9.17 2.03 -9.18
C MET A 92 -9.28 2.22 -10.69
N ALA A 93 -8.43 3.06 -11.29
CA ALA A 93 -8.35 3.21 -12.74
C ALA A 93 -8.02 1.88 -13.43
N PHE A 94 -7.04 1.14 -12.93
CA PHE A 94 -6.69 -0.19 -13.44
C PHE A 94 -7.86 -1.18 -13.34
N LYS A 95 -8.61 -1.15 -12.24
CA LYS A 95 -9.78 -2.01 -12.00
C LYS A 95 -10.97 -1.66 -12.89
N PHE A 96 -11.19 -0.39 -13.21
CA PHE A 96 -12.31 0.05 -14.06
C PHE A 96 -12.02 -0.05 -15.56
N LEU A 97 -10.75 0.02 -15.97
CA LEU A 97 -10.33 -0.09 -17.37
C LEU A 97 -10.24 -1.54 -17.88
N ARG A 98 -10.51 -2.53 -17.02
CA ARG A 98 -10.47 -3.97 -17.33
C ARG A 98 -11.77 -4.64 -16.96
#